data_AF-A0A0D2G6B4-F1
#
_entry.id   AF-A0A0D2G6B4-F1
#
_cell.length_a   1.000
_cell.length_b   1.000
_cell.length_c   1.000
_cell.angle_alpha   90.00
_cell.angle_beta   90.00
_cell.angle_gamma   90.00
#
_symmetry.space_group_name_H-M   'P 1'
#
loop_
_entity.id
_entity.type
_entity.pdbx_description
1 polymer ?
#
loop_
_entity_poly.entity_id
_entity_poly.type
_entity_poly.pdbx_seq_one_letter_code
_entity_poly.pdbx_strand_id
1 'polypeptide(L)'
;MGSISGSELNATVTTSIPIIDLSPFTSQPSSSPLSDASSAARLKVAQDLVRACREVGFVYIENHGVPQDELDKAFAMSKEFYDLPTAEKMKAPHPPGWAVHRGYSWPGLEKVSGALSEKNDEEWVLKLREVQDYKESYEVGSEDNPDQPNVWPPAEVLPSWRPFMTSFYWTCFAAAKHILRALALGIGLPDENDLLAYHSGHYNQLRLLHYPPLPAEAVEGGKFARMPAHTDWSTMTMLFQDDCGGLQVESPTRPGEFIDVAPIPGTCVVNVGDLLARWSNDYLKSTLHRVQLPPRQDRYTGDERLTRRRYSIPYFVSTDPDTVIECFTGEGRFEGGEKAKYEPITQREYAAMRARMQY
;
A
#
# COMPACT_ATOMS: atom_id res chain seq x y z
N MET A 1 21.40 -0.17 53.37
CA MET A 1 21.57 -1.30 52.44
C MET A 1 20.20 -1.91 52.23
N GLY A 2 19.72 -1.85 51.00
CA GLY A 2 18.33 -2.15 50.64
C GLY A 2 18.07 -3.63 50.38
N SER A 3 16.79 -3.94 50.18
CA SER A 3 16.29 -5.11 49.46
C SER A 3 14.77 -4.97 49.33
N ILE A 4 14.31 -4.42 48.20
CA ILE A 4 12.97 -4.64 47.66
C ILE A 4 13.19 -5.05 46.21
N SER A 5 12.88 -6.30 45.86
CA SER A 5 12.78 -6.74 44.47
C SER A 5 11.42 -7.40 44.26
N GLY A 6 10.42 -6.56 43.96
CA GLY A 6 9.23 -7.01 43.25
C GLY A 6 9.55 -6.92 41.76
N SER A 7 9.68 -8.05 41.10
CA SER A 7 9.79 -8.12 39.64
C SER A 7 8.39 -7.94 39.05
N GLU A 8 8.08 -6.72 38.61
CA GLU A 8 6.93 -6.49 37.73
C GLU A 8 7.17 -7.19 36.39
N LEU A 9 6.27 -8.09 36.05
CA LEU A 9 6.18 -8.73 34.74
C LEU A 9 5.83 -7.64 33.72
N ASN A 10 6.82 -7.22 32.93
CA ASN A 10 6.59 -6.42 31.73
C ASN A 10 5.71 -7.22 30.77
N ALA A 11 4.42 -6.90 30.73
CA ALA A 11 3.53 -7.32 29.67
C ALA A 11 4.07 -6.80 28.34
N THR A 12 4.57 -7.70 27.51
CA THR A 12 4.93 -7.41 26.13
C THR A 12 3.63 -7.10 25.38
N VAL A 13 3.35 -5.82 25.17
CA VAL A 13 2.27 -5.41 24.25
C VAL A 13 2.69 -5.88 22.87
N THR A 14 2.14 -7.01 22.43
CA THR A 14 2.18 -7.43 21.04
C THR A 14 1.31 -6.44 20.26
N THR A 15 1.94 -5.46 19.61
CA THR A 15 1.24 -4.53 18.72
C THR A 15 0.72 -5.32 17.51
N SER A 16 -0.52 -5.83 17.60
CA SER A 16 -1.20 -6.48 16.47
C SER A 16 -1.84 -5.41 15.58
N ILE A 17 -1.71 -5.55 14.26
CA ILE A 17 -2.40 -4.67 13.30
C ILE A 17 -3.91 -4.89 13.41
N PRO A 18 -4.73 -3.84 13.60
CA PRO A 18 -6.17 -3.97 13.75
C PRO A 18 -6.85 -4.57 12.51
N ILE A 19 -7.97 -5.28 12.73
CA ILE A 19 -8.86 -5.80 11.68
C ILE A 19 -10.21 -5.08 11.81
N ILE A 20 -10.74 -4.58 10.69
CA ILE A 20 -11.96 -3.79 10.65
C ILE A 20 -12.92 -4.35 9.61
N ASP A 21 -14.16 -4.59 10.04
CA ASP A 21 -15.28 -4.90 9.16
C ASP A 21 -15.86 -3.64 8.51
N LEU A 22 -15.71 -3.51 7.19
CA LEU A 22 -16.25 -2.40 6.42
C LEU A 22 -17.70 -2.63 5.95
N SER A 23 -18.36 -3.71 6.39
CA SER A 23 -19.74 -4.04 6.03
C SER A 23 -20.74 -2.88 6.20
N PRO A 24 -20.64 -1.97 7.21
CA PRO A 24 -21.56 -0.83 7.31
C PRO A 24 -21.46 0.18 6.16
N PHE A 25 -20.35 0.20 5.42
CA PHE A 25 -20.17 1.06 4.25
C PHE A 25 -20.44 0.34 2.92
N THR A 26 -20.35 -1.00 2.89
CA THR A 26 -20.50 -1.79 1.65
C THR A 26 -21.88 -2.43 1.49
N SER A 27 -22.62 -2.64 2.59
CA SER A 27 -23.89 -3.38 2.57
C SER A 27 -25.12 -2.55 2.17
N GLN A 28 -25.02 -1.22 2.03
CA GLN A 28 -26.16 -0.37 1.70
C GLN A 28 -25.92 0.56 0.50
N PRO A 29 -26.89 0.69 -0.42
CA PRO A 29 -26.80 1.66 -1.49
C PRO A 29 -26.81 3.08 -0.94
N SER A 30 -25.91 3.93 -1.43
CA SER A 30 -25.70 5.31 -0.97
C SER A 30 -26.91 6.25 -1.09
N SER A 31 -28.03 5.78 -1.66
CA SER A 31 -29.24 6.56 -1.93
C SER A 31 -30.37 6.37 -0.92
N SER A 32 -30.21 5.46 0.07
CA SER A 32 -31.24 5.24 1.09
C SER A 32 -30.95 6.07 2.35
N PRO A 33 -31.96 6.71 2.98
CA PRO A 33 -31.77 7.36 4.27
C PRO A 33 -31.30 6.34 5.30
N LEU A 34 -30.21 6.65 6.00
CA LEU A 34 -29.68 5.79 7.04
C LEU A 34 -30.54 5.89 8.29
N SER A 35 -30.83 4.74 8.91
CA SER A 35 -31.35 4.70 10.27
C SER A 35 -30.30 5.24 11.26
N ASP A 36 -30.72 5.74 12.42
CA ASP A 36 -29.81 6.18 13.48
C ASP A 36 -28.82 5.08 13.89
N ALA A 37 -29.27 3.82 13.94
CA ALA A 37 -28.44 2.67 14.23
C ALA A 37 -27.37 2.43 13.14
N SER A 38 -27.75 2.56 11.86
CA SER A 38 -26.82 2.45 10.74
C SER A 38 -25.77 3.57 10.77
N SER A 39 -26.20 4.80 11.05
CA SER A 39 -25.31 5.96 11.17
C SER A 39 -24.31 5.79 12.33
N ALA A 40 -24.77 5.31 13.49
CA ALA A 40 -23.90 5.04 14.64
C ALA A 40 -22.88 3.92 14.34
N ALA A 41 -23.31 2.85 13.67
CA ALA A 41 -22.42 1.76 13.26
C ALA A 41 -21.34 2.24 12.27
N ARG A 42 -21.71 3.03 11.26
CA ARG A 42 -20.75 3.63 10.31
C ARG A 42 -19.76 4.53 11.02
N LEU A 43 -20.22 5.40 11.92
CA LEU A 43 -19.34 6.29 12.68
C LEU A 43 -18.36 5.50 13.55
N LYS A 44 -18.79 4.44 14.22
CA LYS A 44 -17.91 3.59 15.02
C LYS A 44 -16.80 2.96 14.16
N VAL A 45 -17.17 2.35 13.03
CA VAL A 45 -16.20 1.74 12.10
C VAL A 45 -15.22 2.79 11.57
N ALA A 46 -15.72 3.97 11.21
CA ALA A 46 -14.89 5.09 10.77
C ALA A 46 -13.88 5.56 11.83
N GLN A 47 -14.31 5.65 13.10
CA GLN A 47 -13.43 6.01 14.21
C GLN A 47 -12.38 4.93 14.51
N ASP A 48 -12.75 3.65 14.44
CA ASP A 48 -11.81 2.55 14.60
C ASP A 48 -10.78 2.52 13.46
N LEU A 49 -11.21 2.83 12.22
CA LEU A 49 -10.32 2.95 11.06
C LEU A 49 -9.31 4.08 11.25
N VAL A 50 -9.79 5.27 11.59
CA VAL A 50 -8.91 6.42 11.85
C VAL A 50 -7.97 6.16 13.03
N ARG A 51 -8.42 5.46 14.06
CA ARG A 51 -7.54 5.04 15.16
C ARG A 51 -6.41 4.14 14.67
N ALA A 52 -6.70 3.11 13.89
CA ALA A 52 -5.68 2.22 13.33
C ALA A 52 -4.68 2.98 12.44
N CYS A 53 -5.17 3.88 11.58
CA CYS A 53 -4.37 4.76 10.73
C CYS A 53 -3.52 5.76 11.53
N ARG A 54 -4.01 6.26 12.67
CA ARG A 54 -3.26 7.15 13.57
C ARG A 54 -2.22 6.40 14.38
N GLU A 55 -2.55 5.24 14.90
CA GLU A 55 -1.68 4.51 15.82
C GLU A 55 -0.56 3.79 15.07
N VAL A 56 -0.92 3.08 14.01
CA VAL A 56 -0.02 2.19 13.25
C VAL A 56 0.19 2.68 11.82
N GLY A 57 -0.79 3.33 11.19
CA GLY A 57 -0.75 3.67 9.76
C GLY A 57 -1.15 2.51 8.83
N PHE A 58 -1.47 1.35 9.41
CA PHE A 58 -1.84 0.10 8.74
C PHE A 58 -3.05 -0.53 9.40
N VAL A 59 -3.89 -1.19 8.60
CA VAL A 59 -5.11 -1.87 9.04
C VAL A 59 -5.47 -3.00 8.08
N TYR A 60 -6.01 -4.11 8.58
CA TYR A 60 -6.71 -5.08 7.76
C TYR A 60 -8.17 -4.67 7.62
N ILE A 61 -8.69 -4.72 6.40
CA ILE A 61 -10.09 -4.46 6.11
C ILE A 61 -10.71 -5.73 5.56
N GLU A 62 -11.76 -6.23 6.20
CA GLU A 62 -12.66 -7.25 5.65
C GLU A 62 -13.91 -6.60 5.06
N ASN A 63 -14.63 -7.31 4.20
CA ASN A 63 -15.80 -6.79 3.49
C ASN A 63 -15.53 -5.45 2.76
N HIS A 64 -14.31 -5.30 2.22
CA HIS A 64 -13.82 -4.09 1.55
C HIS A 64 -14.54 -3.75 0.22
N GLY A 65 -15.33 -4.67 -0.32
CA GLY A 65 -16.17 -4.45 -1.51
C GLY A 65 -15.57 -4.87 -2.85
N VAL A 66 -14.39 -5.52 -2.86
CA VAL A 66 -13.90 -6.21 -4.07
C VAL A 66 -14.43 -7.65 -4.02
N PRO A 67 -15.18 -8.13 -5.04
CA PRO A 67 -15.63 -9.51 -5.08
C PRO A 67 -14.47 -10.51 -5.07
N GLN A 68 -14.60 -11.56 -4.26
CA GLN A 68 -13.52 -12.55 -4.08
C GLN A 68 -13.19 -13.28 -5.38
N ASP A 69 -14.19 -13.57 -6.22
CA ASP A 69 -14.01 -14.21 -7.52
C ASP A 69 -13.24 -13.33 -8.52
N GLU A 70 -13.48 -12.02 -8.51
CA GLU A 70 -12.67 -11.06 -9.28
C GLU A 70 -11.23 -11.01 -8.77
N LEU A 71 -11.03 -10.98 -7.45
CA LEU A 71 -9.70 -10.97 -6.85
C LEU A 71 -8.91 -12.26 -7.15
N ASP A 72 -9.55 -13.42 -7.02
CA ASP A 72 -8.96 -14.72 -7.34
C ASP A 72 -8.57 -14.79 -8.82
N LYS A 73 -9.44 -14.29 -9.71
CA LYS A 73 -9.15 -14.19 -11.13
C LYS A 73 -7.98 -13.24 -11.41
N ALA A 74 -7.89 -12.10 -10.72
CA ALA A 74 -6.76 -11.18 -10.86
C ALA A 74 -5.43 -11.83 -10.45
N PHE A 75 -5.42 -12.57 -9.34
CA PHE A 75 -4.24 -13.35 -8.93
C PHE A 75 -3.91 -14.50 -9.89
N ALA A 76 -4.90 -15.15 -10.49
CA ALA A 76 -4.69 -16.20 -11.47
C ALA A 76 -4.09 -15.65 -12.78
N MET A 77 -4.66 -14.56 -13.30
CA MET A 77 -4.15 -13.90 -14.50
C MET A 77 -2.75 -13.33 -14.25
N SER A 78 -2.49 -12.74 -13.07
CA SER A 78 -1.15 -12.29 -12.69
C SER A 78 -0.12 -13.43 -12.79
N LYS A 79 -0.45 -14.62 -12.28
CA LYS A 79 0.41 -15.81 -12.40
C LYS A 79 0.62 -16.20 -13.86
N GLU A 80 -0.45 -16.26 -14.65
CA GLU A 80 -0.40 -16.55 -16.09
C GLU A 80 0.57 -15.62 -16.82
N PHE A 81 0.48 -14.30 -16.57
CA PHE A 81 1.40 -13.32 -17.16
C PHE A 81 2.85 -13.56 -16.74
N TYR A 82 3.13 -13.78 -15.45
CA TYR A 82 4.50 -13.93 -14.97
C TYR A 82 5.16 -15.26 -15.37
N ASP A 83 4.35 -16.29 -15.65
CA ASP A 83 4.80 -17.58 -16.18
C ASP A 83 5.08 -17.56 -17.69
N LEU A 84 4.72 -16.48 -18.40
CA LEU A 84 5.12 -16.30 -19.80
C LEU A 84 6.65 -16.21 -19.96
N PRO A 85 7.19 -16.64 -21.12
CA PRO A 85 8.58 -16.38 -21.47
C PRO A 85 8.89 -14.89 -21.39
N THR A 86 10.11 -14.54 -20.97
CA THR A 86 10.59 -13.14 -20.89
C THR A 86 10.31 -12.35 -22.17
N ALA A 87 10.55 -12.96 -23.33
CA ALA A 87 10.34 -12.31 -24.62
C ALA A 87 8.86 -11.89 -24.84
N GLU A 88 7.91 -12.63 -24.28
CA GLU A 88 6.48 -12.32 -24.35
C GLU A 88 6.11 -11.21 -23.36
N LYS A 89 6.61 -11.26 -22.12
CA LYS A 89 6.42 -10.20 -21.12
C LYS A 89 6.97 -8.85 -21.59
N MET A 90 8.13 -8.88 -22.26
CA MET A 90 8.81 -7.71 -22.81
C MET A 90 8.13 -7.10 -24.06
N LYS A 91 7.02 -7.68 -24.56
CA LYS A 91 6.18 -7.03 -25.58
C LYS A 91 5.35 -5.87 -25.01
N ALA A 92 5.31 -5.73 -23.68
CA ALA A 92 4.66 -4.63 -22.99
C ALA A 92 5.60 -3.96 -21.98
N PRO A 93 6.77 -3.44 -22.40
CA PRO A 93 7.81 -3.00 -21.48
C PRO A 93 7.42 -1.69 -20.77
N HIS A 94 7.89 -1.53 -19.54
CA HIS A 94 7.87 -0.24 -18.87
C HIS A 94 8.72 0.77 -19.67
N PRO A 95 8.17 1.93 -20.06
CA PRO A 95 8.93 2.93 -20.81
C PRO A 95 10.15 3.44 -20.04
N PRO A 96 11.25 3.81 -20.71
CA PRO A 96 12.36 4.45 -20.03
C PRO A 96 11.98 5.86 -19.54
N GLY A 97 12.56 6.28 -18.41
CA GLY A 97 12.33 7.60 -17.81
C GLY A 97 11.31 7.58 -16.67
N TRP A 98 10.97 8.76 -16.15
CA TRP A 98 10.09 8.95 -15.00
C TRP A 98 8.66 9.37 -15.38
N ALA A 99 8.40 9.63 -16.67
CA ALA A 99 7.15 10.26 -17.09
C ALA A 99 5.96 9.28 -17.15
N VAL A 100 6.20 8.02 -17.49
CA VAL A 100 5.15 7.01 -17.68
C VAL A 100 5.47 5.78 -16.85
N HIS A 101 4.58 5.45 -15.92
CA HIS A 101 4.69 4.31 -15.00
C HIS A 101 3.67 3.23 -15.34
N ARG A 102 3.85 2.57 -16.50
CA ARG A 102 2.91 1.59 -17.08
C ARG A 102 3.67 0.46 -17.75
N GLY A 103 3.08 -0.73 -17.77
CA GLY A 103 3.69 -1.91 -18.41
C GLY A 103 4.62 -2.69 -17.47
N TYR A 104 5.46 -3.52 -18.06
CA TYR A 104 6.27 -4.54 -17.39
C TYR A 104 7.68 -4.08 -17.02
N SER A 105 8.06 -4.20 -15.75
CA SER A 105 9.43 -3.99 -15.27
C SER A 105 10.11 -5.33 -14.96
N TRP A 106 11.26 -5.58 -15.59
CA TRP A 106 12.09 -6.75 -15.36
C TRP A 106 12.85 -6.67 -14.02
N PRO A 107 13.17 -7.79 -13.34
CA PRO A 107 13.94 -7.77 -12.10
C PRO A 107 15.28 -7.04 -12.20
N GLY A 108 15.55 -6.17 -11.23
CA GLY A 108 16.77 -5.35 -11.17
C GLY A 108 16.74 -4.05 -11.99
N LEU A 109 15.64 -3.75 -12.71
CA LEU A 109 15.47 -2.48 -13.42
C LEU A 109 14.93 -1.35 -12.52
N GLU A 110 14.07 -1.68 -11.56
CA GLU A 110 13.59 -0.76 -10.53
C GLU A 110 14.57 -0.74 -9.35
N LYS A 111 15.31 0.35 -9.18
CA LYS A 111 16.04 0.62 -7.94
C LYS A 111 15.14 1.44 -7.02
N VAL A 112 14.56 0.84 -5.99
CA VAL A 112 13.85 1.60 -4.95
C VAL A 112 14.88 2.13 -3.95
N SER A 113 15.32 3.37 -4.12
CA SER A 113 16.14 4.10 -3.15
C SER A 113 15.22 4.72 -2.08
N GLY A 114 14.75 3.89 -1.15
CA GLY A 114 13.96 4.33 0.00
C GLY A 114 14.79 4.34 1.28
N ALA A 115 15.44 5.45 1.62
CA ALA A 115 15.88 5.70 2.98
C ALA A 115 15.86 7.21 3.25
N LEU A 116 14.69 7.70 3.67
CA LEU A 116 14.61 8.94 4.41
C LEU A 116 15.12 8.65 5.83
N SER A 117 16.42 8.83 6.02
CA SER A 117 16.99 9.07 7.33
C SER A 117 17.54 10.49 7.30
N GLU A 118 17.16 11.33 8.27
CA GLU A 118 17.73 12.66 8.49
C GLU A 118 19.25 12.64 8.77
N LYS A 119 19.87 11.46 8.78
CA LYS A 119 21.32 11.30 8.77
C LYS A 119 21.79 11.15 7.33
N ASN A 120 22.50 12.16 6.84
CA ASN A 120 23.41 12.10 5.67
C ASN A 120 24.54 11.10 5.96
N ASP A 121 24.21 9.82 6.07
CA ASP A 121 25.19 8.75 6.28
C ASP A 121 25.39 8.06 4.93
N GLU A 122 26.28 8.66 4.12
CA GLU A 122 26.60 8.21 2.75
C GLU A 122 26.98 6.72 2.71
N GLU A 123 27.57 6.20 3.79
CA GLU A 123 27.94 4.78 3.92
C GLU A 123 26.70 3.87 4.06
N TRP A 124 25.65 4.33 4.74
CA TRP A 124 24.40 3.59 4.89
C TRP A 124 23.61 3.57 3.57
N VAL A 125 23.61 4.69 2.85
CA VAL A 125 23.02 4.81 1.51
C VAL A 125 23.76 3.91 0.49
N LEU A 126 25.09 3.80 0.60
CA LEU A 126 25.88 2.88 -0.23
C LEU A 126 25.57 1.41 0.07
N LYS A 127 25.43 1.02 1.34
CA LYS A 127 25.05 -0.35 1.72
C LYS A 127 23.65 -0.75 1.24
N LEU A 128 22.67 0.16 1.27
CA LEU A 128 21.35 -0.11 0.68
C LEU A 128 21.41 -0.30 -0.84
N ARG A 129 22.31 0.41 -1.53
CA ARG A 129 22.52 0.27 -2.98
C ARG A 129 23.15 -1.07 -3.39
N GLU A 130 23.75 -1.80 -2.45
CA GLU A 130 24.28 -3.15 -2.69
C GLU A 130 23.18 -4.23 -2.63
N VAL A 131 22.03 -3.92 -2.01
CA VAL A 131 20.89 -4.83 -1.95
C VAL A 131 20.11 -4.74 -3.26
N GLN A 132 20.03 -5.86 -4.00
CA GLN A 132 19.30 -5.89 -5.26
C GLN A 132 17.83 -6.28 -5.03
N ASP A 133 16.90 -5.43 -5.47
CA ASP A 133 15.48 -5.76 -5.52
C ASP A 133 15.25 -6.88 -6.54
N TYR A 134 14.78 -8.03 -6.06
CA TYR A 134 14.49 -9.17 -6.91
C TYR A 134 12.98 -9.44 -6.98
N LYS A 135 12.33 -8.58 -7.75
CA LYS A 135 10.90 -8.59 -8.05
C LYS A 135 10.69 -8.21 -9.52
N GLU A 136 9.59 -8.66 -10.10
CA GLU A 136 9.08 -8.12 -11.36
C GLU A 136 7.70 -7.50 -11.12
N SER A 137 7.37 -6.47 -11.89
CA SER A 137 6.14 -5.70 -11.73
C SER A 137 5.45 -5.50 -13.08
N TYR A 138 4.12 -5.35 -13.05
CA TYR A 138 3.35 -4.90 -14.20
C TYR A 138 2.33 -3.85 -13.75
N GLU A 139 2.31 -2.70 -14.40
CA GLU A 139 1.56 -1.53 -13.94
C GLU A 139 0.45 -1.13 -14.92
N VAL A 140 -0.75 -0.91 -14.36
CA VAL A 140 -1.97 -0.53 -15.06
C VAL A 140 -2.57 0.71 -14.38
N GLY A 141 -3.04 1.64 -15.18
CA GLY A 141 -3.84 2.78 -14.75
C GLY A 141 -5.17 2.86 -15.50
N SER A 142 -5.84 4.00 -15.36
CA SER A 142 -7.02 4.32 -16.15
C SER A 142 -6.68 4.44 -17.64
N GLU A 143 -7.54 3.91 -18.51
CA GLU A 143 -7.47 4.11 -19.96
C GLU A 143 -7.65 5.58 -20.35
N ASP A 144 -8.37 6.35 -19.52
CA ASP A 144 -8.67 7.77 -19.77
C ASP A 144 -7.60 8.73 -19.23
N ASN A 145 -6.42 8.22 -18.84
CA ASN A 145 -5.30 9.05 -18.38
C ASN A 145 -4.31 9.28 -19.53
N PRO A 146 -4.37 10.43 -20.24
CA PRO A 146 -3.51 10.67 -21.40
C PRO A 146 -2.04 10.87 -21.04
N ASP A 147 -1.74 11.26 -19.79
CA ASP A 147 -0.37 11.49 -19.30
C ASP A 147 0.36 10.16 -19.05
N GLN A 148 -0.38 9.06 -18.81
CA GLN A 148 0.18 7.75 -18.48
C GLN A 148 -0.57 6.62 -19.23
N PRO A 149 -0.43 6.53 -20.57
CA PRO A 149 -1.12 5.52 -21.35
C PRO A 149 -0.65 4.11 -20.98
N ASN A 150 -1.61 3.19 -20.81
CA ASN A 150 -1.32 1.79 -20.52
C ASN A 150 -0.54 1.12 -21.66
N VAL A 151 0.43 0.28 -21.30
CA VAL A 151 1.21 -0.52 -22.25
C VAL A 151 0.77 -1.98 -22.14
N TRP A 152 -0.07 -2.42 -23.07
CA TRP A 152 -0.69 -3.75 -23.03
C TRP A 152 0.11 -4.80 -23.80
N PRO A 153 0.19 -6.06 -23.33
CA PRO A 153 0.67 -7.15 -24.16
C PRO A 153 -0.28 -7.33 -25.35
N PRO A 154 0.22 -7.82 -26.49
CA PRO A 154 -0.64 -8.08 -27.64
C PRO A 154 -1.75 -9.09 -27.30
N ALA A 155 -2.93 -8.92 -27.91
CA ALA A 155 -4.09 -9.75 -27.61
C ALA A 155 -3.86 -11.23 -28.00
N GLU A 156 -2.98 -11.51 -28.95
CA GLU A 156 -2.55 -12.87 -29.30
C GLU A 156 -1.74 -13.57 -28.20
N VAL A 157 -1.12 -12.80 -27.29
CA VAL A 157 -0.37 -13.33 -26.15
C VAL A 157 -1.31 -13.55 -24.97
N LEU A 158 -2.13 -12.54 -24.64
CA LEU A 158 -3.10 -12.61 -23.54
C LEU A 158 -4.41 -11.92 -23.93
N PRO A 159 -5.36 -12.64 -24.56
CA PRO A 159 -6.57 -12.04 -25.12
C PRO A 159 -7.48 -11.36 -24.09
N SER A 160 -7.56 -11.93 -22.88
CA SER A 160 -8.45 -11.45 -21.82
C SER A 160 -7.80 -10.41 -20.89
N TRP A 161 -6.50 -10.15 -21.04
CA TRP A 161 -5.73 -9.34 -20.09
C TRP A 161 -6.21 -7.90 -20.00
N ARG A 162 -6.19 -7.17 -21.12
CA ARG A 162 -6.63 -5.77 -21.17
C ARG A 162 -8.07 -5.59 -20.66
N PRO A 163 -9.10 -6.25 -21.21
CA PRO A 163 -10.48 -6.00 -20.77
C PRO A 163 -10.68 -6.34 -19.28
N PHE A 164 -10.06 -7.41 -18.79
CA PHE A 164 -10.17 -7.76 -17.37
C PHE A 164 -9.44 -6.78 -16.46
N MET A 165 -8.17 -6.45 -16.74
CA MET A 165 -7.39 -5.53 -15.88
C MET A 165 -7.96 -4.12 -15.88
N THR A 166 -8.50 -3.64 -17.01
CA THR A 166 -9.24 -2.37 -17.06
C THR A 166 -10.49 -2.41 -16.19
N SER A 167 -11.27 -3.50 -16.21
CA SER A 167 -12.45 -3.65 -15.35
C SER A 167 -12.06 -3.73 -13.86
N PHE A 168 -11.09 -4.58 -13.54
CA PHE A 168 -10.64 -4.82 -12.17
C PHE A 168 -10.04 -3.56 -11.53
N TYR A 169 -9.35 -2.72 -12.30
CA TYR A 169 -8.91 -1.39 -11.86
C TYR A 169 -10.07 -0.56 -11.28
N TRP A 170 -11.22 -0.54 -11.96
CA TRP A 170 -12.39 0.20 -11.52
C TRP A 170 -13.15 -0.51 -10.40
N THR A 171 -13.12 -1.85 -10.34
CA THR A 171 -13.60 -2.61 -9.17
C THR A 171 -12.82 -2.21 -7.91
N CYS A 172 -11.50 -2.14 -7.99
CA CYS A 172 -10.66 -1.65 -6.89
C CYS A 172 -10.98 -0.21 -6.50
N PHE A 173 -11.23 0.68 -7.48
CA PHE A 173 -11.65 2.04 -7.17
C PHE A 173 -13.02 2.08 -6.47
N ALA A 174 -13.98 1.26 -6.91
CA ALA A 174 -15.28 1.15 -6.26
C ALA A 174 -15.15 0.81 -4.77
N ALA A 175 -14.29 -0.17 -4.44
CA ALA A 175 -13.94 -0.50 -3.07
C ALA A 175 -13.23 0.65 -2.33
N ALA A 176 -12.25 1.31 -2.96
CA ALA A 176 -11.54 2.45 -2.39
C ALA A 176 -12.47 3.59 -1.96
N LYS A 177 -13.56 3.84 -2.70
CA LYS A 177 -14.55 4.88 -2.34
C LYS A 177 -15.20 4.64 -0.98
N HIS A 178 -15.43 3.38 -0.59
CA HIS A 178 -15.98 3.06 0.74
C HIS A 178 -14.99 3.42 1.86
N ILE A 179 -13.70 3.14 1.64
CA ILE A 179 -12.63 3.45 2.58
C ILE A 179 -12.42 4.97 2.69
N LEU A 180 -12.40 5.70 1.57
CA LEU A 180 -12.28 7.17 1.56
C LEU A 180 -13.42 7.82 2.35
N ARG A 181 -14.65 7.33 2.20
CA ARG A 181 -15.81 7.82 2.98
C ARG A 181 -15.69 7.52 4.47
N ALA A 182 -15.23 6.31 4.82
CA ALA A 182 -14.98 5.95 6.21
C ALA A 182 -13.88 6.81 6.83
N LEU A 183 -12.81 7.10 6.10
CA LEU A 183 -11.75 8.01 6.54
C LEU A 183 -12.28 9.43 6.74
N ALA A 184 -12.99 10.00 5.77
CA ALA A 184 -13.57 11.35 5.87
C ALA A 184 -14.49 11.47 7.09
N LEU A 185 -15.40 10.51 7.29
CA LEU A 185 -16.30 10.47 8.44
C LEU A 185 -15.53 10.33 9.77
N GLY A 186 -14.51 9.47 9.82
CA GLY A 186 -13.75 9.18 11.04
C GLY A 186 -12.83 10.32 11.45
N ILE A 187 -12.31 11.08 10.49
CA ILE A 187 -11.53 12.31 10.72
C ILE A 187 -12.46 13.44 11.21
N GLY A 188 -13.76 13.35 10.93
CA GLY A 188 -14.73 14.40 11.23
C GLY A 188 -14.74 15.50 10.16
N LEU A 189 -14.56 15.15 8.90
CA LEU A 189 -14.79 16.08 7.79
C LEU A 189 -16.30 16.42 7.69
N PRO A 190 -16.66 17.65 7.25
CA PRO A 190 -18.07 18.07 7.12
C PRO A 190 -18.94 17.15 6.27
N ASP A 191 -18.41 16.61 5.16
CA ASP A 191 -19.08 15.64 4.29
C ASP A 191 -18.25 14.36 4.17
N GLU A 192 -18.90 13.20 4.19
CA GLU A 192 -18.23 11.90 4.00
C GLU A 192 -17.60 11.77 2.60
N ASN A 193 -18.02 12.57 1.63
CA ASN A 193 -17.45 12.60 0.29
C ASN A 193 -16.33 13.62 0.13
N ASP A 194 -15.94 14.36 1.18
CA ASP A 194 -14.92 15.42 1.08
C ASP A 194 -13.60 14.89 0.52
N LEU A 195 -13.11 13.75 1.02
CA LEU A 195 -11.93 13.11 0.43
C LEU A 195 -12.21 12.62 -0.99
N LEU A 196 -13.35 11.98 -1.21
CA LEU A 196 -13.71 11.39 -2.50
C LEU A 196 -13.81 12.44 -3.61
N ALA A 197 -14.21 13.67 -3.30
CA ALA A 197 -14.34 14.76 -4.27
C ALA A 197 -13.03 15.08 -5.01
N TYR A 198 -11.88 14.75 -4.41
CA TYR A 198 -10.55 14.95 -4.99
C TYR A 198 -9.97 13.72 -5.68
N HIS A 199 -10.71 12.62 -5.73
CA HIS A 199 -10.28 11.35 -6.32
C HIS A 199 -11.23 10.97 -7.44
N SER A 200 -10.90 11.31 -8.69
CA SER A 200 -11.67 10.83 -9.84
C SER A 200 -11.49 9.32 -10.08
N GLY A 201 -10.38 8.77 -9.58
CA GLY A 201 -9.95 7.41 -9.83
C GLY A 201 -9.08 7.25 -11.08
N HIS A 202 -8.98 8.26 -11.95
CA HIS A 202 -8.20 8.17 -13.20
C HIS A 202 -6.67 8.21 -13.00
N TYR A 203 -6.23 8.63 -11.81
CA TYR A 203 -4.81 8.78 -11.45
C TYR A 203 -4.33 7.75 -10.44
N ASN A 204 -5.15 6.73 -10.16
CA ASN A 204 -4.75 5.58 -9.37
C ASN A 204 -3.85 4.65 -10.18
N GLN A 205 -3.18 3.74 -9.48
CA GLN A 205 -2.27 2.78 -10.09
C GLN A 205 -2.49 1.38 -9.51
N LEU A 206 -2.82 0.43 -10.40
CA LEU A 206 -2.85 -1.00 -10.10
C LEU A 206 -1.50 -1.58 -10.48
N ARG A 207 -0.77 -2.12 -9.49
CA ARG A 207 0.52 -2.77 -9.73
C ARG A 207 0.38 -4.24 -9.37
N LEU A 208 0.67 -5.11 -10.33
CA LEU A 208 0.85 -6.54 -10.10
C LEU A 208 2.32 -6.74 -9.74
N LEU A 209 2.60 -7.52 -8.68
CA LEU A 209 3.95 -7.82 -8.23
C LEU A 209 4.14 -9.33 -8.16
N HIS A 210 5.27 -9.80 -8.67
CA HIS A 210 5.76 -11.15 -8.48
C HIS A 210 7.18 -11.12 -7.93
N TYR A 211 7.37 -11.85 -6.83
CA TYR A 211 8.67 -12.11 -6.24
C TYR A 211 9.03 -13.56 -6.54
N PRO A 212 9.97 -13.80 -7.48
CA PRO A 212 10.35 -15.16 -7.84
C PRO A 212 11.06 -15.89 -6.68
N PRO A 213 11.23 -17.22 -6.78
CA PRO A 213 12.00 -18.00 -5.82
C PRO A 213 13.46 -17.52 -5.78
N LEU A 214 13.97 -17.34 -4.56
CA LEU A 214 15.35 -16.93 -4.29
C LEU A 214 15.99 -17.86 -3.27
N PRO A 215 17.31 -18.13 -3.35
CA PRO A 215 18.03 -18.78 -2.27
C PRO A 215 17.82 -18.00 -0.97
N ALA A 216 17.33 -18.67 0.06
CA ALA A 216 16.95 -17.99 1.30
C ALA A 216 18.17 -17.41 2.03
N GLU A 217 19.33 -18.08 1.96
CA GLU A 217 20.60 -17.56 2.49
C GLU A 217 20.92 -16.17 1.92
N ALA A 218 20.61 -15.94 0.64
CA ALA A 218 20.90 -14.68 0.00
C ALA A 218 20.00 -13.54 0.51
N VAL A 219 18.81 -13.84 1.06
CA VAL A 219 17.96 -12.86 1.74
C VAL A 219 18.30 -12.76 3.24
N GLU A 220 18.61 -13.88 3.91
CA GLU A 220 19.04 -13.92 5.31
C GLU A 220 20.36 -13.16 5.54
N GLY A 221 21.30 -13.28 4.61
CA GLY A 221 22.57 -12.55 4.61
C GLY A 221 22.45 -11.09 4.16
N GLY A 222 21.23 -10.59 3.90
CA GLY A 222 20.97 -9.20 3.50
C GLY A 222 21.43 -8.84 2.09
N LYS A 223 21.84 -9.80 1.27
CA LYS A 223 22.30 -9.58 -0.11
C LYS A 223 21.16 -9.23 -1.08
N PHE A 224 19.96 -9.75 -0.81
CA PHE A 224 18.73 -9.40 -1.53
C PHE A 224 17.64 -9.02 -0.54
N ALA A 225 16.83 -8.02 -0.91
CA ALA A 225 15.55 -7.75 -0.27
C ALA A 225 14.46 -7.96 -1.32
N ARG A 226 13.29 -8.45 -0.90
CA ARG A 226 12.13 -8.46 -1.79
C ARG A 226 11.67 -7.01 -2.01
N MET A 227 11.56 -6.24 -0.93
CA MET A 227 11.35 -4.80 -1.00
C MET A 227 12.00 -4.14 0.24
N PRO A 228 12.86 -3.13 0.07
CA PRO A 228 13.42 -2.36 1.17
C PRO A 228 12.34 -1.56 1.91
N ALA A 229 12.70 -1.00 3.07
CA ALA A 229 11.80 -0.15 3.83
C ALA A 229 11.49 1.13 3.03
N HIS A 230 10.21 1.45 2.86
CA HIS A 230 9.75 2.64 2.16
C HIS A 230 8.40 3.09 2.70
N THR A 231 8.00 4.30 2.31
CA THR A 231 6.64 4.81 2.46
C THR A 231 5.99 4.94 1.09
N ASP A 232 4.67 4.80 1.05
CA ASP A 232 3.88 5.03 -0.16
C ASP A 232 3.57 6.51 -0.31
N TRP A 233 3.63 7.04 -1.53
CA TRP A 233 3.47 8.47 -1.78
C TRP A 233 2.01 8.89 -2.00
N SER A 234 1.14 7.91 -2.20
CA SER A 234 -0.26 8.08 -2.57
C SER A 234 -1.10 8.58 -1.37
N THR A 235 -2.40 8.75 -1.56
CA THR A 235 -3.34 9.01 -0.44
C THR A 235 -3.41 7.79 0.47
N MET A 236 -3.63 6.62 -0.12
CA MET A 236 -3.62 5.33 0.57
C MET A 236 -3.33 4.22 -0.43
N THR A 237 -2.95 3.05 0.08
CA THR A 237 -2.77 1.84 -0.74
C THR A 237 -3.68 0.74 -0.23
N MET A 238 -4.38 0.07 -1.15
CA MET A 238 -5.05 -1.20 -0.89
C MET A 238 -4.15 -2.32 -1.38
N LEU A 239 -3.63 -3.13 -0.49
CA LEU A 239 -2.75 -4.25 -0.80
C LEU A 239 -3.48 -5.58 -0.63
N PHE A 240 -3.65 -6.28 -1.74
CA PHE A 240 -4.02 -7.69 -1.74
C PHE A 240 -2.75 -8.54 -1.78
N GLN A 241 -2.65 -9.54 -0.91
CA GLN A 241 -1.49 -10.43 -0.84
C GLN A 241 -1.90 -11.90 -0.81
N ASP A 242 -1.06 -12.77 -1.34
CA ASP A 242 -1.22 -14.21 -1.21
C ASP A 242 -0.87 -14.73 0.21
N ASP A 243 -0.89 -16.04 0.38
CA ASP A 243 -0.61 -16.73 1.64
C ASP A 243 0.88 -16.81 2.01
N CYS A 244 1.79 -16.27 1.18
CA CYS A 244 3.23 -16.37 1.39
C CYS A 244 3.71 -15.48 2.54
N GLY A 245 3.14 -14.27 2.67
CA GLY A 245 3.53 -13.31 3.70
C GLY A 245 4.86 -12.59 3.41
N GLY A 246 5.56 -12.19 4.47
CA GLY A 246 6.82 -11.42 4.39
C GLY A 246 6.65 -9.90 4.41
N LEU A 247 5.42 -9.37 4.29
CA LEU A 247 5.17 -7.96 4.55
C LEU A 247 5.42 -7.64 6.03
N GLN A 248 6.16 -6.56 6.30
CA GLN A 248 6.37 -6.05 7.64
C GLN A 248 6.17 -4.54 7.68
N VAL A 249 5.63 -4.05 8.79
CA VAL A 249 5.46 -2.62 9.09
C VAL A 249 6.35 -2.21 10.26
N GLU A 250 6.92 -1.03 10.23
CA GLU A 250 7.70 -0.50 11.35
C GLU A 250 6.81 -0.30 12.59
N SER A 251 7.31 -0.67 13.75
CA SER A 251 6.62 -0.55 15.02
C SER A 251 6.48 0.93 15.39
N PRO A 252 5.24 1.44 15.61
CA PRO A 252 5.02 2.84 15.95
C PRO A 252 5.59 3.23 17.32
N THR A 253 5.90 2.25 18.17
CA THR A 253 6.48 2.45 19.51
C THR A 253 7.97 2.15 19.59
N ARG A 254 8.54 1.52 18.55
CA ARG A 254 9.94 1.04 18.54
C ARG A 254 10.53 1.21 17.13
N PRO A 255 10.95 2.44 16.76
CA PRO A 255 11.56 2.71 15.46
C PRO A 255 12.72 1.75 15.17
N GLY A 256 12.81 1.26 13.94
CA GLY A 256 13.75 0.24 13.50
C GLY A 256 13.31 -1.21 13.75
N GLU A 257 12.33 -1.45 14.63
CA GLU A 257 11.72 -2.78 14.79
C GLU A 257 10.53 -2.94 13.83
N PHE A 258 10.42 -4.10 13.20
CA PHE A 258 9.36 -4.39 12.23
C PHE A 258 8.43 -5.51 12.74
N ILE A 259 7.13 -5.32 12.54
CA ILE A 259 6.04 -6.23 12.91
C ILE A 259 5.56 -6.94 11.65
N ASP A 260 5.42 -8.26 11.71
CA ASP A 260 4.90 -9.06 10.61
C ASP A 260 3.42 -8.77 10.33
N VAL A 261 3.09 -8.59 9.06
CA VAL A 261 1.73 -8.41 8.55
C VAL A 261 1.28 -9.74 7.91
N ALA A 262 0.96 -10.70 8.77
CA ALA A 262 0.61 -12.08 8.37
C ALA A 262 -0.65 -12.12 7.48
N PRO A 263 -0.64 -12.79 6.31
CA PRO A 263 -1.81 -12.85 5.44
C PRO A 263 -3.08 -13.37 6.14
N ILE A 264 -4.20 -12.65 5.99
CA ILE A 264 -5.51 -13.05 6.50
C ILE A 264 -6.47 -13.21 5.31
N PRO A 265 -6.99 -14.42 5.05
CA PRO A 265 -7.93 -14.65 3.95
C PRO A 265 -9.16 -13.72 4.02
N GLY A 266 -9.60 -13.22 2.86
CA GLY A 266 -10.77 -12.34 2.76
C GLY A 266 -10.53 -10.89 3.22
N THR A 267 -9.28 -10.51 3.50
CA THR A 267 -8.92 -9.13 3.86
C THR A 267 -8.06 -8.47 2.79
N CYS A 268 -8.10 -7.14 2.76
CA CYS A 268 -7.05 -6.33 2.16
C CYS A 268 -6.31 -5.56 3.25
N VAL A 269 -4.99 -5.40 3.10
CA VAL A 269 -4.22 -4.51 3.96
C VAL A 269 -4.36 -3.10 3.39
N VAL A 270 -4.69 -2.14 4.23
CA VAL A 270 -4.72 -0.72 3.85
C VAL A 270 -3.69 0.05 4.65
N ASN A 271 -2.90 0.86 3.97
CA ASN A 271 -1.99 1.80 4.60
C ASN A 271 -2.19 3.23 4.12
N VAL A 272 -1.97 4.16 5.03
CA VAL A 272 -1.94 5.59 4.75
C VAL A 272 -0.65 5.90 3.99
N GLY A 273 -0.77 6.69 2.92
CA GLY A 273 0.39 7.20 2.20
C GLY A 273 0.74 8.63 2.61
N ASP A 274 1.89 9.11 2.14
CA ASP A 274 2.48 10.37 2.55
C ASP A 274 1.60 11.57 2.22
N LEU A 275 0.81 11.51 1.14
CA LEU A 275 -0.14 12.59 0.81
C LEU A 275 -1.21 12.72 1.90
N LEU A 276 -1.82 11.63 2.34
CA LEU A 276 -2.86 11.69 3.38
C LEU A 276 -2.26 12.00 4.77
N ALA A 277 -1.04 11.55 5.06
CA ALA A 277 -0.32 11.97 6.26
C ALA A 277 -0.11 13.49 6.27
N ARG A 278 0.41 14.06 5.17
CA ARG A 278 0.54 15.52 5.01
C ARG A 278 -0.81 16.24 5.10
N TRP A 279 -1.82 15.73 4.40
CA TRP A 279 -3.17 16.31 4.35
C TRP A 279 -3.82 16.35 5.74
N SER A 280 -3.60 15.31 6.54
CA SER A 280 -4.08 15.22 7.91
C SER A 280 -3.17 15.90 8.94
N ASN A 281 -2.15 16.67 8.51
CA ASN A 281 -1.21 17.36 9.39
C ASN A 281 -0.43 16.41 10.33
N ASP A 282 -0.07 15.23 9.82
CA ASP A 282 0.48 14.05 10.55
C ASP A 282 -0.44 13.43 11.60
N TYR A 283 -1.73 13.75 11.58
CA TYR A 283 -2.69 13.06 12.42
C TYR A 283 -2.79 11.57 12.06
N LEU A 284 -2.72 11.25 10.76
CA LEU A 284 -2.59 9.89 10.25
C LEU A 284 -1.13 9.61 9.87
N LYS A 285 -0.66 8.38 10.12
CA LYS A 285 0.74 8.01 9.93
C LYS A 285 0.97 7.30 8.62
N SER A 286 1.88 7.82 7.80
CA SER A 286 2.50 7.05 6.71
C SER A 286 3.69 6.28 7.28
N THR A 287 3.55 4.96 7.40
CA THR A 287 4.51 4.12 8.15
C THR A 287 5.45 3.37 7.22
N LEU A 288 6.72 3.32 7.59
CA LEU A 288 7.72 2.52 6.87
C LEU A 288 7.31 1.05 6.85
N HIS A 289 7.38 0.45 5.69
CA HIS A 289 7.07 -0.96 5.50
C HIS A 289 8.00 -1.57 4.46
N ARG A 290 8.18 -2.89 4.55
CA ARG A 290 9.12 -3.65 3.73
C ARG A 290 8.59 -5.04 3.43
N VAL A 291 9.17 -5.72 2.45
CA VAL A 291 8.91 -7.14 2.20
C VAL A 291 10.20 -7.92 2.43
N GLN A 292 10.17 -8.76 3.45
CA GLN A 292 11.25 -9.65 3.86
C GLN A 292 10.92 -11.11 3.54
N LEU A 293 11.72 -12.02 4.08
CA LEU A 293 11.43 -13.45 4.01
C LEU A 293 10.07 -13.77 4.62
N PRO A 294 9.31 -14.70 4.03
CA PRO A 294 8.14 -15.25 4.68
C PRO A 294 8.54 -15.95 5.99
N PRO A 295 7.64 -16.07 6.99
CA PRO A 295 7.91 -16.80 8.22
C PRO A 295 8.42 -18.22 7.94
N ARG A 296 9.29 -18.75 8.83
CA ARG A 296 9.98 -20.06 8.72
C ARG A 296 9.09 -21.30 8.50
N GLN A 297 7.77 -21.16 8.44
CA GLN A 297 6.82 -22.26 8.27
C GLN A 297 6.75 -22.82 6.84
N ASP A 298 7.21 -22.08 5.82
CA ASP A 298 7.32 -22.59 4.44
C ASP A 298 8.57 -23.46 4.25
N ARG A 299 8.54 -24.65 4.87
CA ARG A 299 9.62 -25.64 4.98
C ARG A 299 10.25 -26.00 3.63
N TYR A 300 11.41 -25.42 3.38
CA TYR A 300 12.47 -26.10 2.66
C TYR A 300 13.58 -26.37 3.69
N THR A 301 14.17 -27.56 3.67
CA THR A 301 15.27 -27.95 4.56
C THR A 301 16.53 -28.18 3.72
N GLY A 302 17.68 -27.66 4.15
CA GLY A 302 18.98 -27.81 3.47
C GLY A 302 19.57 -26.50 2.97
N ASP A 303 20.85 -26.54 2.54
CA ASP A 303 21.66 -25.37 2.17
C ASP A 303 21.24 -24.71 0.84
N GLU A 304 20.40 -25.39 0.04
CA GLU A 304 19.89 -24.89 -1.27
C GLU A 304 18.41 -24.42 -1.20
N ARG A 305 17.95 -24.00 -0.02
CA ARG A 305 16.55 -23.61 0.20
C ARG A 305 16.15 -22.41 -0.65
N LEU A 306 15.15 -22.60 -1.53
CA LEU A 306 14.49 -21.51 -2.23
C LEU A 306 13.31 -20.95 -1.44
N THR A 307 12.99 -19.68 -1.61
CA THR A 307 11.75 -19.09 -1.10
C THR A 307 10.57 -19.41 -2.02
N ARG A 308 9.34 -19.49 -1.49
CA ARG A 308 8.13 -19.61 -2.33
C ARG A 308 7.96 -18.36 -3.19
N ARG A 309 7.36 -18.52 -4.37
CA ARG A 309 6.83 -17.39 -5.15
C ARG A 309 5.86 -16.60 -4.28
N ARG A 310 5.92 -15.27 -4.35
CA ARG A 310 4.94 -14.39 -3.72
C ARG A 310 4.32 -13.50 -4.77
N TYR A 311 3.00 -13.36 -4.72
CA TYR A 311 2.23 -12.45 -5.53
C TYR A 311 1.51 -11.45 -4.64
N SER A 312 1.50 -10.19 -5.06
CA SER A 312 0.68 -9.17 -4.42
C SER A 312 0.20 -8.15 -5.43
N ILE A 313 -0.94 -7.52 -5.14
CA ILE A 313 -1.57 -6.54 -6.00
C ILE A 313 -1.85 -5.29 -5.16
N PRO A 314 -0.88 -4.36 -5.03
CA PRO A 314 -1.17 -3.03 -4.52
C PRO A 314 -1.98 -2.21 -5.53
N TYR A 315 -3.03 -1.56 -5.03
CA TYR A 315 -3.80 -0.53 -5.70
C TYR A 315 -3.59 0.80 -4.99
N PHE A 316 -2.77 1.66 -5.60
CA PHE A 316 -2.41 2.98 -5.08
C PHE A 316 -3.51 3.98 -5.44
N VAL A 317 -4.12 4.57 -4.41
CA VAL A 317 -5.18 5.57 -4.53
C VAL A 317 -4.57 6.95 -4.36
N SER A 318 -4.68 7.80 -5.39
CA SER A 318 -4.12 9.16 -5.38
C SER A 318 -5.18 10.17 -5.80
N THR A 319 -5.04 11.41 -5.34
CA THR A 319 -5.86 12.53 -5.82
C THR A 319 -5.56 12.86 -7.27
N ASP A 320 -6.46 13.64 -7.88
CA ASP A 320 -6.22 14.23 -9.19
C ASP A 320 -5.01 15.18 -9.15
N PRO A 321 -4.18 15.27 -10.21
CA PRO A 321 -2.87 15.92 -10.18
C PRO A 321 -2.87 17.38 -9.73
N ASP A 322 -3.91 18.11 -10.12
CA ASP A 322 -4.01 19.55 -9.86
C ASP A 322 -4.76 19.85 -8.55
N THR A 323 -5.12 18.80 -7.78
CA THR A 323 -5.66 18.94 -6.43
C THR A 323 -4.61 19.60 -5.54
N VAL A 324 -4.98 20.70 -4.89
CA VAL A 324 -4.17 21.34 -3.85
C VAL A 324 -4.36 20.59 -2.53
N ILE A 325 -3.26 20.08 -2.01
CA ILE A 325 -3.19 19.37 -0.73
C ILE A 325 -2.84 20.38 0.34
N GLU A 326 -3.86 20.85 1.04
CA GLU A 326 -3.77 21.77 2.17
C GLU A 326 -4.16 21.05 3.47
N CYS A 327 -3.38 21.23 4.53
CA CYS A 327 -3.61 20.55 5.81
C CYS A 327 -5.05 20.78 6.30
N PHE A 328 -5.74 19.72 6.71
CA PHE A 328 -6.97 19.85 7.48
C PHE A 328 -6.62 20.60 8.77
N THR A 329 -7.20 21.80 8.94
CA THR A 329 -6.99 22.61 10.13
C THR A 329 -8.34 22.95 10.76
N GLY A 330 -8.33 23.20 12.07
CA GLY A 330 -9.52 23.60 12.80
C GLY A 330 -9.43 23.25 14.28
N GLU A 331 -9.84 24.18 15.14
CA GLU A 331 -9.87 23.96 16.59
C GLU A 331 -10.71 22.72 16.94
N GLY A 332 -10.15 21.83 17.76
CA GLY A 332 -10.84 20.64 18.25
C GLY A 332 -11.02 19.50 17.24
N ARG A 333 -10.47 19.59 16.02
CA ARG A 333 -10.57 18.51 15.02
C ARG A 333 -9.64 17.34 15.35
N PHE A 334 -8.38 17.63 15.61
CA PHE A 334 -7.40 16.67 16.13
C PHE A 334 -6.28 17.40 16.89
N GLU A 335 -5.64 16.67 17.79
CA GLU A 335 -4.53 17.15 18.63
C GLU A 335 -3.38 17.70 17.76
N GLY A 336 -3.02 18.97 17.93
CA GLY A 336 -1.98 19.64 17.15
C GLY A 336 -2.41 20.08 15.74
N GLY A 337 -3.71 20.05 15.44
CA GLY A 337 -4.31 20.47 14.17
C GLY A 337 -4.67 21.94 14.05
N GLU A 338 -4.31 22.77 15.03
CA GLU A 338 -4.70 24.19 15.07
C GLU A 338 -3.94 25.02 14.02
N LYS A 339 -2.73 24.60 13.66
CA LYS A 339 -1.89 25.25 12.64
C LYS A 339 -1.35 24.22 11.65
N ALA A 340 -1.36 24.58 10.37
CA ALA A 340 -0.75 23.77 9.32
C ALA A 340 0.76 23.66 9.55
N LYS A 341 1.30 22.44 9.51
CA LYS A 341 2.74 22.15 9.54
C LYS A 341 3.37 22.26 8.16
N TYR A 342 2.56 22.16 7.12
CA TYR A 342 2.99 22.09 5.73
C TYR A 342 2.31 23.16 4.90
N GLU A 343 3.09 23.84 4.05
CA GLU A 343 2.55 24.69 3.00
C GLU A 343 1.71 23.87 1.99
N PRO A 344 0.67 24.46 1.38
CA PRO A 344 -0.08 23.82 0.32
C PRO A 344 0.82 23.38 -0.84
N ILE A 345 0.53 22.21 -1.42
CA ILE A 345 1.25 21.67 -2.59
C ILE A 345 0.26 20.91 -3.48
N THR A 346 0.43 20.94 -4.80
CA THR A 346 -0.39 20.07 -5.67
C THR A 346 0.10 18.62 -5.63
N GLN A 347 -0.79 17.67 -5.92
CA GLN A 347 -0.39 16.26 -6.06
C GLN A 347 0.73 16.10 -7.10
N ARG A 348 0.65 16.80 -8.24
CA ARG A 348 1.64 16.75 -9.31
C ARG A 348 3.01 17.23 -8.85
N GLU A 349 3.07 18.34 -8.12
CA GLU A 349 4.32 18.86 -7.56
C GLU A 349 4.90 17.93 -6.51
N TYR A 350 4.05 17.36 -5.65
CA TYR A 350 4.49 16.39 -4.63
C TYR A 350 5.07 15.12 -5.28
N ALA A 351 4.39 14.55 -6.27
CA ALA A 351 4.86 13.39 -7.02
C ALA A 351 6.20 13.68 -7.73
N ALA A 352 6.33 14.84 -8.38
CA ALA A 352 7.59 15.23 -9.02
C ALA A 352 8.73 15.43 -8.01
N MET A 353 8.43 15.99 -6.83
CA MET A 353 9.39 16.14 -5.73
C MET A 353 9.89 14.77 -5.25
N ARG A 354 8.99 13.79 -5.07
CA ARG A 354 9.35 12.43 -4.65
C ARG A 354 10.13 11.66 -5.72
N ALA A 355 9.75 11.77 -6.98
CA ALA A 355 10.45 11.14 -8.10
C ALA A 355 11.92 11.61 -8.19
N ARG A 356 12.18 12.92 -8.03
CA ARG A 356 13.54 13.49 -8.03
C ARG A 356 14.42 13.05 -6.85
N MET A 357 13.83 12.53 -5.78
CA MET A 357 14.60 11.98 -4.67
C MET A 357 14.99 10.51 -4.89
N GLN A 358 14.26 9.78 -5.75
CA GLN A 358 14.53 8.37 -6.03
C GLN A 358 15.49 8.14 -7.20
N TYR A 359 15.41 8.97 -8.24
CA TYR A 359 16.27 8.94 -9.44
C TYR A 359 17.33 10.03 -9.40
#